data_AF-A0A1X1YTV2-F1
#
_entry.id   AF-A0A1X1YTV2-F1
#
_cell.length_a   1.000
_cell.length_b   1.000
_cell.length_c   1.000
_cell.angle_alpha   90.00
_cell.angle_beta   90.00
_cell.angle_gamma   90.00
#
_symmetry.space_group_name_H-M   'P 1'
#
loop_
_entity.id
_entity.type
_entity.pdbx_description
1 polymer ?
#
loop_
_entity_poly.entity_id
_entity_poly.type
_entity_poly.pdbx_seq_one_letter_code
_entity_poly.pdbx_strand_id
1 'polypeptide(L)'
;MSKHHHIDPATIHFGDDTVVEDVNLAEEEVIVDGERLTDVRADDIAADVLAKARARNLIPGGKSLSGGRKHSPVVQVRVSETTRARLEEIAKARKMSISKLSRQVLDEFVRREVS
;
A
#
# COMPACT_ATOMS: atom_id res chain seq x y z
N MET A 1 -25.83 31.87 4.27
CA MET A 1 -25.82 31.39 2.87
C MET A 1 -25.00 30.12 2.88
N SER A 2 -25.61 28.94 2.76
CA SER A 2 -24.88 27.68 2.78
C SER A 2 -24.03 27.57 1.52
N LYS A 3 -22.74 27.29 1.69
CA LYS A 3 -21.84 27.01 0.56
C LYS A 3 -22.05 25.54 0.16
N HIS A 4 -22.33 25.32 -1.11
CA HIS A 4 -22.48 23.98 -1.68
C HIS A 4 -21.24 23.65 -2.50
N HIS A 5 -20.54 22.58 -2.15
CA HIS A 5 -19.36 22.12 -2.87
C HIS A 5 -19.68 20.83 -3.61
N HIS A 6 -19.57 20.85 -4.95
CA HIS A 6 -19.74 19.65 -5.78
C HIS A 6 -18.37 19.15 -6.19
N ILE A 7 -18.04 17.91 -5.83
CA ILE A 7 -16.72 17.33 -6.04
C ILE A 7 -16.85 16.06 -6.88
N ASP A 8 -16.11 16.00 -7.99
CA ASP A 8 -15.86 14.77 -8.75
C ASP A 8 -14.43 14.26 -8.43
N PRO A 9 -14.29 13.21 -7.62
CA PRO A 9 -12.99 12.69 -7.18
C PRO A 9 -12.08 12.23 -8.33
N ALA A 10 -12.65 11.81 -9.46
CA ALA A 10 -11.86 11.26 -10.58
C ALA A 10 -11.06 12.33 -11.33
N THR A 11 -11.38 13.61 -11.11
CA THR A 11 -10.76 14.76 -11.77
C THR A 11 -9.74 15.50 -10.89
N ILE A 12 -9.58 15.06 -9.63
CA ILE A 12 -8.71 15.73 -8.66
C ILE A 12 -7.25 15.36 -8.92
N HIS A 13 -6.41 16.38 -9.10
CA HIS A 13 -4.97 16.26 -9.18
C HIS A 13 -4.32 17.06 -8.06
N PHE A 14 -3.52 16.38 -7.22
CA PHE A 14 -2.76 17.03 -6.15
C PHE A 14 -1.36 17.36 -6.66
N GLY A 15 -1.01 18.64 -6.70
CA GLY A 15 0.35 19.14 -6.99
C GLY A 15 1.08 19.57 -5.70
N ASP A 16 2.34 19.98 -5.84
CA ASP A 16 3.19 20.38 -4.70
C ASP A 16 2.65 21.60 -3.93
N ASP A 17 1.86 22.46 -4.59
CA ASP A 17 1.25 23.67 -4.01
C ASP A 17 -0.19 23.42 -3.50
N THR A 18 -0.60 22.16 -3.32
CA THR A 18 -1.95 21.83 -2.84
C THR A 18 -2.13 22.29 -1.40
N VAL A 19 -3.15 23.12 -1.16
CA VAL A 19 -3.61 23.48 0.19
C VAL A 19 -4.82 22.61 0.55
N VAL A 20 -4.79 22.01 1.73
CA VAL A 20 -5.88 21.19 2.27
C VAL A 20 -6.48 21.93 3.47
N GLU A 21 -7.80 22.08 3.45
CA GLU A 21 -8.58 22.66 4.53
C GLU A 21 -9.51 21.59 5.11
N ASP A 22 -9.70 21.63 6.43
CA ASP A 22 -10.62 20.73 7.13
C ASP A 22 -12.03 21.33 7.13
N VAL A 23 -13.03 20.52 6.79
CA VAL A 23 -14.42 20.98 6.58
C VAL A 23 -15.35 20.20 7.50
N ASN A 24 -16.15 20.94 8.28
CA ASN A 24 -17.16 20.35 9.15
C ASN A 24 -18.42 19.97 8.36
N LEU A 25 -18.64 18.67 8.13
CA LEU A 25 -19.76 18.14 7.34
C LEU A 25 -21.14 18.33 8.01
N ALA A 26 -21.19 18.70 9.28
CA ALA A 26 -22.43 19.06 9.97
C ALA A 26 -22.91 20.47 9.62
N GLU A 27 -21.99 21.39 9.31
CA GLU A 27 -22.26 22.80 9.04
C GLU A 27 -22.27 23.10 7.54
N GLU A 28 -21.47 22.37 6.76
CA GLU A 28 -21.31 22.56 5.32
C GLU A 28 -21.92 21.42 4.51
N GLU A 29 -22.41 21.75 3.32
CA GLU A 29 -22.96 20.76 2.40
C GLU A 29 -21.95 20.44 1.29
N VAL A 30 -21.39 19.24 1.38
CA VAL A 30 -20.48 18.67 0.39
C VAL A 30 -21.21 17.57 -0.37
N ILE A 31 -21.23 17.64 -1.70
CA ILE A 31 -21.85 16.67 -2.59
C ILE A 31 -20.74 15.88 -3.30
N VAL A 32 -20.74 14.57 -3.13
CA VAL A 32 -19.81 13.62 -3.77
C VAL A 32 -20.63 12.59 -4.53
N ASP A 33 -20.31 12.38 -5.81
CA ASP A 33 -21.04 11.47 -6.71
C ASP A 33 -22.56 11.72 -6.74
N GLY A 34 -22.95 13.00 -6.64
CA GLY A 34 -24.35 13.42 -6.71
C GLY A 34 -25.15 13.31 -5.42
N GLU A 35 -24.53 12.91 -4.32
CA GLU A 35 -25.21 12.78 -3.03
C GLU A 35 -24.43 13.44 -1.89
N ARG A 36 -25.13 13.85 -0.82
CA ARG A 36 -24.51 14.55 0.32
C ARG A 36 -23.56 13.65 1.10
N LEU A 37 -22.36 14.16 1.33
CA LEU A 37 -21.36 13.59 2.22
C LEU A 37 -21.68 13.99 3.66
N THR A 38 -21.79 12.98 4.51
CA THR A 38 -21.96 13.09 5.97
C THR A 38 -20.86 12.28 6.63
N ASP A 39 -20.61 12.49 7.92
CA ASP A 39 -19.58 11.72 8.65
C ASP A 39 -19.81 10.20 8.54
N VAL A 40 -21.05 9.76 8.73
CA VAL A 40 -21.45 8.34 8.61
C VAL A 40 -21.11 7.79 7.22
N ARG A 41 -21.39 8.57 6.17
CA ARG A 41 -21.13 8.14 4.81
C ARG A 41 -19.64 8.18 4.46
N ALA A 42 -18.91 9.16 4.98
CA ALA A 42 -17.46 9.23 4.81
C ALA A 42 -16.81 7.96 5.40
N ASP A 43 -17.27 7.52 6.58
CA ASP A 43 -16.85 6.26 7.20
C ASP A 43 -17.21 5.03 6.34
N ASP A 44 -18.43 4.98 5.78
CA ASP A 44 -18.85 3.87 4.90
C ASP A 44 -18.01 3.79 3.62
N ILE A 45 -17.73 4.94 2.98
CA ILE A 45 -16.86 5.02 1.81
C ILE A 45 -15.44 4.56 2.17
N ALA A 46 -14.89 5.02 3.29
CA ALA A 46 -13.56 4.61 3.75
C ALA A 46 -13.50 3.09 4.02
N ALA A 47 -14.54 2.53 4.66
CA ALA A 47 -14.64 1.10 4.93
C ALA A 47 -14.72 0.27 3.64
N ASP A 48 -15.53 0.69 2.67
CA ASP A 48 -15.68 0.03 1.37
C ASP A 48 -14.39 0.12 0.53
N VAL A 49 -13.74 1.28 0.46
CA VAL A 49 -12.43 1.44 -0.18
C VAL A 49 -11.40 0.52 0.45
N LEU A 50 -11.37 0.43 1.78
CA LEU A 50 -10.46 -0.45 2.49
C LEU A 50 -10.77 -1.94 2.27
N ALA A 51 -12.05 -2.30 2.21
CA ALA A 51 -12.50 -3.66 1.86
C ALA A 51 -12.11 -4.02 0.42
N LYS A 52 -12.32 -3.13 -0.54
CA LYS A 52 -11.92 -3.29 -1.95
C LYS A 52 -10.40 -3.36 -2.09
N ALA A 53 -9.64 -2.55 -1.36
CA ALA A 53 -8.17 -2.61 -1.36
C ALA A 53 -7.67 -3.95 -0.81
N ARG A 54 -8.28 -4.46 0.28
CA ARG A 54 -8.00 -5.78 0.83
C ARG A 54 -8.36 -6.90 -0.14
N ALA A 55 -9.54 -6.84 -0.77
CA ALA A 55 -9.99 -7.81 -1.77
C ALA A 55 -9.12 -7.82 -3.03
N ARG A 56 -8.55 -6.66 -3.39
CA ARG A 56 -7.57 -6.51 -4.47
C ARG A 56 -6.13 -6.81 -4.04
N ASN A 57 -5.92 -7.29 -2.81
CA ASN A 57 -4.61 -7.61 -2.23
C ASN A 57 -3.61 -6.45 -2.25
N LEU A 58 -4.11 -5.20 -2.27
CA LEU A 58 -3.33 -3.97 -2.21
C LEU A 58 -3.14 -3.58 -0.74
N ILE A 59 -2.29 -4.33 -0.03
CA ILE A 59 -1.82 -3.96 1.31
C ILE A 59 -0.49 -3.20 1.13
N PRO A 60 -0.39 -1.93 1.59
CA PRO A 60 0.90 -1.24 1.65
C PRO A 60 1.91 -2.08 2.45
N GLY A 61 3.07 -2.39 1.86
CA GLY A 61 4.14 -3.17 2.52
C GLY A 61 4.26 -4.64 2.13
N GLY A 62 3.50 -5.13 1.15
CA GLY A 62 3.64 -6.50 0.63
C GLY A 62 3.08 -7.58 1.56
N LYS A 63 2.84 -8.78 1.02
CA LYS A 63 2.29 -9.92 1.78
C LYS A 63 3.23 -10.32 2.91
N SER A 64 2.70 -10.38 4.14
CA SER A 64 3.36 -11.11 5.22
C SER A 64 3.48 -12.60 4.84
N LEU A 65 4.66 -13.17 5.04
CA LEU A 65 5.03 -14.57 4.81
C LEU A 65 4.61 -15.51 5.93
N SER A 66 4.27 -14.99 7.11
CA SER A 66 3.91 -15.79 8.29
C SER A 66 2.42 -16.13 8.38
N GLY A 67 1.59 -15.63 7.45
CA GLY A 67 0.14 -15.78 7.52
C GLY A 67 -0.49 -15.10 8.76
N GLY A 68 -1.81 -15.05 8.82
CA GLY A 68 -2.56 -14.75 10.06
C GLY A 68 -2.31 -13.39 10.73
N ARG A 69 -2.05 -12.32 9.97
CA ARG A 69 -1.78 -10.95 10.49
C ARG A 69 -0.53 -10.82 11.37
N LYS A 70 0.34 -11.83 11.43
CA LYS A 70 1.63 -11.74 12.15
C LYS A 70 2.70 -11.15 11.24
N HIS A 71 3.67 -10.42 11.80
CA HIS A 71 4.86 -10.02 11.06
C HIS A 71 5.72 -11.23 10.71
N SER A 72 6.27 -11.21 9.51
CA SER A 72 7.24 -12.24 9.10
C SER A 72 8.53 -12.08 9.90
N PRO A 73 9.14 -13.18 10.35
CA PRO A 73 10.47 -13.12 10.94
C PRO A 73 11.48 -12.56 9.92
N VAL A 74 12.42 -11.74 10.40
CA VAL A 74 13.41 -11.04 9.56
C VAL A 74 14.80 -11.58 9.86
N VAL A 75 15.54 -11.89 8.80
CA VAL A 75 16.98 -12.18 8.86
C VAL A 75 17.72 -11.01 8.21
N GLN A 76 18.60 -10.36 8.96
CA GLN A 76 19.48 -9.30 8.45
C GLN A 76 20.88 -9.87 8.22
N VAL A 77 21.44 -9.65 7.03
CA VAL A 77 22.75 -10.19 6.63
C VAL A 77 23.61 -9.06 6.08
N ARG A 78 24.87 -8.98 6.54
CA ARG A 78 25.90 -8.13 5.94
C ARG A 78 26.62 -8.91 4.85
N VAL A 79 26.83 -8.27 3.71
CA VAL A 79 27.53 -8.85 2.55
C VAL A 79 28.56 -7.84 2.04
N SER A 80 29.54 -8.30 1.27
CA SER A 80 30.45 -7.39 0.58
C SER A 80 29.71 -6.58 -0.48
N GLU A 81 30.28 -5.43 -0.86
CA GLU A 81 29.77 -4.60 -1.97
C GLU A 81 29.67 -5.39 -3.26
N THR A 82 30.68 -6.22 -3.54
CA THR A 82 30.71 -7.10 -4.73
C THR A 82 29.55 -8.09 -4.75
N THR A 83 29.22 -8.69 -3.62
CA THR A 83 28.06 -9.59 -3.50
C THR A 83 26.75 -8.82 -3.67
N ARG A 84 26.65 -7.61 -3.11
CA ARG A 84 25.47 -6.76 -3.25
C ARG A 84 25.21 -6.42 -4.72
N ALA A 85 26.23 -5.98 -5.45
CA ALA A 85 26.13 -5.65 -6.87
C ALA A 85 25.67 -6.87 -7.71
N ARG A 86 26.27 -8.04 -7.47
CA ARG A 86 25.87 -9.28 -8.17
C ARG A 86 24.42 -9.68 -7.88
N LEU A 87 23.95 -9.52 -6.64
CA LEU A 87 22.55 -9.78 -6.29
C LEU A 87 21.60 -8.87 -7.07
N GLU A 88 21.97 -7.60 -7.27
CA GLU A 88 21.19 -6.64 -8.02
C GLU A 88 21.10 -6.99 -9.50
N GLU A 89 22.22 -7.37 -10.12
CA GLU A 89 22.26 -7.83 -11.52
C GLU A 89 21.36 -9.06 -11.73
N ILE A 90 21.45 -10.06 -10.86
CA ILE A 90 20.64 -11.28 -10.95
C ILE A 90 19.16 -10.95 -10.75
N ALA A 91 18.83 -10.10 -9.77
CA ALA A 91 17.45 -9.70 -9.51
C ALA A 91 16.83 -8.96 -10.71
N LYS A 92 17.60 -8.04 -11.32
CA LYS A 92 17.20 -7.32 -12.54
C LYS A 92 16.99 -8.27 -13.72
N ALA A 93 17.92 -9.18 -13.98
CA ALA A 93 17.81 -10.18 -15.05
C ALA A 93 16.56 -11.05 -14.89
N ARG A 94 16.19 -11.37 -13.65
CA ARG A 94 15.01 -12.17 -13.30
C ARG A 94 13.73 -11.34 -13.08
N LYS A 95 13.76 -10.03 -13.36
CA LYS A 95 12.64 -9.09 -13.19
C LYS A 95 11.98 -9.19 -11.81
N MET A 96 12.78 -9.25 -10.75
CA MET A 96 12.32 -9.33 -9.36
C MET A 96 13.15 -8.47 -8.42
N SER A 97 12.68 -8.25 -7.19
CA SER A 97 13.45 -7.52 -6.17
C SER A 97 14.52 -8.40 -5.53
N ILE A 98 15.58 -7.77 -5.00
CA ILE A 98 16.63 -8.46 -4.22
C ILE A 98 16.02 -9.25 -3.06
N SER A 99 15.05 -8.68 -2.34
CA SER A 99 14.38 -9.38 -1.23
C SER A 99 13.69 -10.67 -1.68
N LYS A 100 13.04 -10.66 -2.86
CA LYS A 100 12.38 -11.85 -3.41
C LYS A 100 13.41 -12.90 -3.84
N LEU A 101 14.50 -12.48 -4.48
CA LEU A 101 15.60 -13.36 -4.86
C LEU A 101 16.25 -14.00 -3.62
N SER A 102 16.64 -13.20 -2.63
CA SER A 102 17.28 -13.66 -1.39
C SER A 102 16.40 -14.66 -0.66
N ARG A 103 15.08 -14.43 -0.61
CA ARG A 103 14.14 -15.39 -0.03
C ARG A 103 14.20 -16.75 -0.72
N GLN A 104 14.13 -16.78 -2.05
CA GLN A 104 14.17 -18.05 -2.81
C GLN A 104 15.46 -18.82 -2.56
N VAL A 105 16.60 -18.12 -2.54
CA VAL A 105 17.91 -18.73 -2.28
C VAL A 105 17.96 -19.31 -0.86
N LEU A 106 17.46 -18.57 0.14
CA LEU A 106 17.41 -19.05 1.53
C LEU A 106 16.47 -20.25 1.70
N ASP A 107 15.27 -20.20 1.10
CA ASP A 107 14.30 -21.30 1.16
C ASP A 107 14.87 -22.57 0.50
N GLU A 108 15.55 -22.44 -0.64
CA GLU A 108 16.20 -23.55 -1.33
C GLU A 108 17.35 -24.14 -0.52
N PHE A 109 18.20 -23.29 0.05
CA PHE A 109 19.30 -23.71 0.91
C PHE A 109 18.76 -24.49 2.13
N VAL A 110 17.80 -23.92 2.86
CA VAL A 110 17.22 -24.58 4.05
C VAL A 110 16.58 -25.91 3.67
N ARG A 111 15.81 -25.97 2.59
CA ARG A 111 15.20 -27.22 2.12
C ARG A 111 16.24 -28.30 1.84
N ARG A 112 17.38 -27.93 1.24
CA ARG A 112 18.47 -28.86 0.94
C ARG A 112 19.13 -29.41 2.21
N GLU A 113 19.38 -28.57 3.22
CA GLU A 113 20.09 -28.97 4.44
C GLU A 113 19.19 -29.71 5.46
N VAL A 114 17.86 -29.59 5.32
CA VAL A 114 16.88 -30.27 6.18
C VAL A 114 16.36 -31.58 5.55
N SER A 115 16.79 -31.90 4.32
CA SER A 115 16.50 -33.18 3.64
C SER A 115 17.57 -34.22 3.94
#